data_AF-D6X9D5-F1
#
_entry.id   AF-D6X9D5-F1
#
_cell.length_a   1.000
_cell.length_b   1.000
_cell.length_c   1.000
_cell.angle_alpha   90.00
_cell.angle_beta   90.00
_cell.angle_gamma   90.00
#
_symmetry.space_group_name_H-M   'P 1'
#
loop_
_entity.id
_entity.type
_entity.pdbx_description
1 polymer ?
#
loop_
_entity_poly.entity_id
_entity_poly.type
_entity_poly.pdbx_seq_one_letter_code
_entity_poly.pdbx_strand_id
1 'polypeptide(L)'
;MHEARHAAPVANTLRAPAGVDARDLVAKALAADPSLPVMAGGGPLAAEMIRINHYGVDATRGVVQSSLAALGAALAEHGRPVDLEGARRAAGENWV
;
A
#
# COMPACT_ATOMS: atom_id res chain seq x y z
N MET A 1 15.45 4.64 9.67
CA MET A 1 14.83 3.32 9.44
C MET A 1 14.41 2.77 10.79
N HIS A 2 13.17 2.34 10.98
CA HIS A 2 12.69 1.77 12.25
C HIS A 2 12.75 0.24 12.13
N GLU A 3 13.30 -0.46 13.12
CA GLU A 3 13.50 -1.92 13.06
C GLU A 3 12.16 -2.67 12.95
N ALA A 4 12.13 -3.76 12.18
CA ALA A 4 10.93 -4.52 11.84
C ALA A 4 10.10 -4.98 13.06
N ARG A 5 10.75 -5.21 14.21
CA ARG A 5 10.08 -5.61 15.47
C ARG A 5 9.15 -4.54 16.06
N HIS A 6 9.26 -3.29 15.61
CA HIS A 6 8.40 -2.18 16.05
C HIS A 6 7.26 -1.90 15.06
N ALA A 7 7.18 -2.65 13.95
CA ALA A 7 6.06 -2.54 13.02
C ALA A 7 4.80 -3.15 13.65
N ALA A 8 3.66 -2.47 13.49
CA ALA A 8 2.39 -3.06 13.90
C ALA A 8 2.12 -4.32 13.05
N PRO A 9 1.87 -5.48 13.65
CA PRO A 9 1.73 -6.75 12.91
C PRO A 9 0.48 -6.81 12.01
N VAL A 10 -0.37 -5.77 12.08
CA VAL A 10 -1.71 -5.73 11.49
C VAL A 10 -1.91 -4.61 10.47
N ALA A 11 -0.98 -3.65 10.39
CA ALA A 11 -1.11 -2.50 9.51
C ALA A 11 0.25 -1.95 9.09
N ASN A 12 0.42 -1.75 7.78
CA ASN A 12 1.60 -1.10 7.22
C ASN A 12 1.27 0.36 6.87
N THR A 13 2.13 1.26 7.30
CA THR A 13 2.05 2.68 6.95
C THR A 13 3.11 3.01 5.93
N LEU A 14 2.68 3.47 4.76
CA LEU A 14 3.53 3.89 3.65
C LEU A 14 3.50 5.41 3.54
N ARG A 15 4.59 5.96 3.01
CA ARG A 15 4.64 7.37 2.57
C ARG A 15 4.44 7.43 1.07
N ALA A 16 3.54 8.32 0.63
CA ALA A 16 3.47 8.66 -0.77
C ALA A 16 4.80 9.32 -1.21
N PRO A 17 5.26 9.07 -2.45
CA PRO A 17 6.40 9.77 -2.99
C PRO A 17 6.18 11.28 -3.05
N ALA A 18 7.24 12.07 -2.94
CA ALA A 18 7.15 13.53 -3.10
C ALA A 18 6.48 13.90 -4.43
N GLY A 19 5.55 14.86 -4.38
CA GLY A 19 4.76 15.31 -5.53
C GLY A 19 3.60 14.41 -5.92
N VAL A 20 3.32 13.33 -5.17
CA VAL A 20 2.18 12.43 -5.39
C VAL A 20 1.25 12.49 -4.19
N ASP A 21 -0.04 12.73 -4.42
CA ASP A 21 -1.04 12.78 -3.35
C ASP A 21 -1.49 11.36 -2.97
N ALA A 22 -1.31 11.00 -1.69
CA ALA A 22 -1.74 9.71 -1.17
C ALA A 22 -3.24 9.45 -1.33
N ARG A 23 -4.08 10.50 -1.28
CA ARG A 23 -5.53 10.37 -1.49
C ARG A 23 -5.85 9.93 -2.90
N ASP A 24 -5.14 10.47 -3.89
CA ASP A 24 -5.37 10.11 -5.28
C ASP A 24 -4.94 8.67 -5.56
N LEU A 25 -3.79 8.25 -5.01
CA LEU A 25 -3.35 6.85 -5.09
C LEU A 25 -4.36 5.89 -4.48
N VAL A 26 -4.89 6.21 -3.30
CA VAL A 26 -5.91 5.38 -2.61
C VAL A 26 -7.23 5.38 -3.39
N ALA A 27 -7.66 6.54 -3.89
CA ALA A 27 -8.89 6.64 -4.69
C ALA A 27 -8.80 5.80 -5.97
N LYS A 28 -7.67 5.86 -6.69
CA LYS A 28 -7.42 5.03 -7.88
C LYS A 28 -7.39 3.54 -7.55
N ALA A 29 -6.73 3.16 -6.45
CA ALA A 29 -6.68 1.77 -6.02
C ALA A 29 -8.08 1.23 -5.69
N LEU A 30 -8.89 1.99 -4.94
CA LEU A 30 -10.26 1.60 -4.57
C LEU A 30 -11.23 1.66 -5.76
N ALA A 31 -10.98 2.51 -6.74
CA ALA A 31 -11.75 2.51 -7.99
C ALA A 31 -11.49 1.23 -8.81
N ALA A 32 -10.28 0.68 -8.75
CA ALA A 32 -9.94 -0.59 -9.40
C ALA A 32 -10.49 -1.80 -8.62
N ASP A 33 -10.40 -1.77 -7.29
CA ASP A 33 -10.94 -2.81 -6.40
C ASP A 33 -11.41 -2.20 -5.07
N PRO A 34 -12.73 -2.02 -4.88
CA PRO A 34 -13.29 -1.45 -3.66
C PRO A 34 -13.13 -2.32 -2.41
N SER A 35 -12.72 -3.58 -2.55
CA SER A 35 -12.52 -4.50 -1.42
C SER A 35 -11.17 -4.35 -0.74
N LEU A 36 -10.23 -3.60 -1.35
CA LEU A 36 -8.88 -3.46 -0.81
C LEU A 36 -8.87 -2.68 0.52
N PRO A 37 -8.14 -3.16 1.54
CA PRO A 37 -8.10 -2.50 2.84
C PRO A 37 -7.05 -1.36 2.86
N VAL A 38 -7.12 -0.48 1.86
CA VAL A 38 -6.22 0.65 1.67
C VAL A 38 -6.91 1.96 2.03
N MET A 39 -6.20 2.84 2.75
CA MET A 39 -6.76 4.12 3.20
C MET A 39 -5.68 5.21 3.18
N ALA A 40 -6.08 6.44 2.89
CA ALA A 40 -5.22 7.60 3.12
C ALA A 40 -5.16 7.95 4.63
N GLY A 41 -4.13 8.68 5.04
CA GLY A 41 -4.06 9.27 6.37
C GLY A 41 -5.23 10.20 6.67
N GLY A 42 -5.47 10.49 7.95
CA GLY A 42 -6.43 11.51 8.37
C GLY A 42 -5.81 12.90 8.46
N GLY A 43 -6.62 13.94 8.24
CA GLY A 43 -6.25 15.33 8.52
C GLY A 43 -4.95 15.76 7.80
N PRO A 44 -3.96 16.35 8.52
CA PRO A 44 -2.72 16.83 7.91
C PRO A 44 -1.90 15.77 7.17
N LEU A 45 -2.09 14.48 7.48
CA LEU A 45 -1.33 13.39 6.88
C LEU A 45 -2.01 12.80 5.65
N ALA A 46 -3.20 13.29 5.28
CA ALA A 46 -4.01 12.68 4.23
C ALA A 46 -3.30 12.64 2.87
N ALA A 47 -2.53 13.66 2.53
CA ALA A 47 -1.81 13.73 1.26
C ALA A 47 -0.50 12.93 1.24
N GLU A 48 0.00 12.48 2.40
CA GLU A 48 1.36 11.91 2.52
C GLU A 48 1.38 10.46 2.98
N MET A 49 0.30 9.99 3.61
CA MET A 49 0.27 8.70 4.28
C MET A 49 -0.74 7.76 3.64
N ILE A 50 -0.34 6.51 3.44
CA ILE A 50 -1.20 5.40 3.03
C ILE A 50 -1.13 4.31 4.10
N ARG A 51 -2.25 3.71 4.44
CA ARG A 51 -2.36 2.56 5.34
C ARG A 51 -2.87 1.36 4.57
N ILE A 52 -2.26 0.20 4.82
CA ILE A 52 -2.75 -1.11 4.38
C ILE A 52 -3.09 -1.91 5.65
N ASN A 53 -4.37 -2.10 5.90
CA ASN A 53 -4.89 -2.79 7.07
C ASN A 53 -5.10 -4.28 6.75
N HIS A 54 -4.15 -5.14 7.11
CA HIS A 54 -4.14 -6.55 6.69
C HIS A 54 -4.33 -7.46 7.92
N TYR A 55 -5.50 -7.32 8.56
CA TYR A 55 -5.88 -8.08 9.75
C TYR A 55 -7.20 -8.83 9.55
N GLY A 56 -7.48 -9.81 10.41
CA GLY A 56 -8.72 -10.59 10.33
C GLY A 56 -8.82 -11.33 9.00
N VAL A 57 -9.94 -11.16 8.30
CA VAL A 57 -10.17 -11.78 6.97
C VAL A 57 -9.22 -11.25 5.89
N ASP A 58 -8.65 -10.07 6.11
CA ASP A 58 -7.74 -9.41 5.17
C ASP A 58 -6.27 -9.78 5.41
N ALA A 59 -5.97 -10.59 6.43
CA ALA A 59 -4.64 -11.08 6.74
C ALA A 59 -4.20 -12.20 5.80
N THR A 60 -4.31 -11.99 4.49
CA THR A 60 -3.97 -12.98 3.46
C THR A 60 -2.91 -12.45 2.51
N ARG A 61 -2.14 -13.38 1.95
CA ARG A 61 -1.13 -13.06 0.93
C ARG A 61 -1.77 -12.40 -0.28
N GLY A 62 -2.95 -12.87 -0.69
CA GLY A 62 -3.69 -12.33 -1.82
C GLY A 62 -4.01 -10.84 -1.62
N VAL A 63 -4.51 -10.46 -0.44
CA VAL A 63 -4.84 -9.06 -0.14
C VAL A 63 -3.61 -8.16 -0.18
N VAL A 64 -2.48 -8.59 0.38
CA VAL A 64 -1.22 -7.82 0.32
C VAL A 64 -0.75 -7.66 -1.13
N GLN A 65 -0.77 -8.73 -1.93
CA GLN A 65 -0.35 -8.72 -3.33
C GLN A 65 -1.27 -7.85 -4.20
N SER A 66 -2.59 -7.92 -4.00
CA SER A 66 -3.57 -7.06 -4.70
C SER A 66 -3.41 -5.59 -4.32
N SER A 67 -3.18 -5.29 -3.04
CA SER A 67 -2.92 -3.92 -2.57
C SER A 67 -1.67 -3.33 -3.22
N LEU A 68 -0.57 -4.09 -3.29
CA LEU A 68 0.67 -3.67 -3.95
C LEU A 68 0.48 -3.46 -5.46
N ALA A 69 -0.29 -4.33 -6.11
CA ALA A 69 -0.58 -4.21 -7.53
C ALA A 69 -1.41 -2.95 -7.84
N ALA A 70 -2.47 -2.69 -7.07
CA ALA A 70 -3.32 -1.52 -7.27
C ALA A 70 -2.57 -0.20 -7.01
N LEU A 71 -1.79 -0.12 -5.93
CA LEU A 71 -0.96 1.05 -5.65
C LEU A 71 0.16 1.23 -6.69
N GLY A 72 0.76 0.14 -7.17
CA GLY A 72 1.75 0.15 -8.24
C GLY A 72 1.19 0.69 -9.55
N ALA A 73 -0.02 0.26 -9.94
CA ALA A 73 -0.71 0.78 -11.12
C ALA A 73 -1.01 2.28 -10.98
N ALA A 74 -1.54 2.71 -9.84
CA ALA A 74 -1.82 4.11 -9.57
C ALA A 74 -0.55 5.00 -9.60
N LEU A 75 0.58 4.48 -9.11
CA LEU A 75 1.89 5.17 -9.20
C LEU A 75 2.39 5.26 -10.64
N ALA A 76 2.22 4.22 -11.45
CA ALA A 76 2.59 4.23 -12.86
C ALA A 76 1.79 5.26 -13.65
N GLU A 77 0.50 5.43 -13.35
CA GLU A 77 -0.34 6.51 -13.93
C GLU A 77 0.15 7.92 -13.58
N HIS A 78 0.83 8.08 -12.44
CA HIS A 78 1.51 9.33 -12.07
C HIS A 78 2.89 9.49 -12.73
N GLY A 79 3.24 8.62 -13.70
CA GLY A 79 4.52 8.63 -14.39
C GLY A 79 5.69 8.20 -13.49
N ARG A 80 5.43 7.52 -12.37
CA ARG A 80 6.49 7.02 -11.49
C ARG A 80 7.00 5.67 -12.02
N PRO A 81 8.33 5.43 -11.97
CA PRO A 81 8.85 4.10 -12.22
C PRO A 81 8.39 3.15 -11.11
N VAL A 82 7.90 1.98 -11.49
CA VAL A 82 7.37 0.96 -10.57
C VAL A 82 7.97 -0.39 -10.94
N ASP A 83 8.66 -1.02 -9.97
CA ASP A 83 9.07 -2.42 -10.04
C ASP A 83 8.03 -3.28 -9.31
N LEU A 84 6.93 -3.59 -10.01
CA LEU A 84 5.84 -4.37 -9.41
C LEU A 84 6.30 -5.79 -9.07
N GLU A 85 7.09 -6.41 -9.94
CA GLU A 85 7.54 -7.79 -9.74
C GLU A 85 8.49 -7.89 -8.54
N GLY A 86 9.43 -6.94 -8.40
CA GLY A 86 10.30 -6.84 -7.23
C GLY A 86 9.50 -6.63 -5.94
N ALA A 87 8.46 -5.78 -5.96
CA ALA A 87 7.60 -5.57 -4.80
C ALA A 87 6.83 -6.85 -4.40
N ARG A 88 6.28 -7.57 -5.38
CA ARG A 88 5.56 -8.84 -5.15
C ARG A 88 6.47 -9.91 -4.58
N ARG A 89 7.68 -10.04 -5.13
CA ARG A 89 8.70 -10.97 -4.65
C ARG A 89 9.09 -10.64 -3.21
N ALA A 90 9.46 -9.39 -2.93
CA ALA A 90 9.85 -8.96 -1.58
C ALA A 90 8.75 -9.21 -0.53
N ALA A 91 7.48 -9.01 -0.90
CA ALA A 91 6.35 -9.31 -0.03
C ALA A 91 6.09 -10.82 0.16
N GLY A 92 6.52 -11.66 -0.78
CA GLY A 92 6.38 -13.12 -0.71
C GLY A 92 7.53 -13.84 -0.02
N GLU A 93 8.74 -13.27 -0.02
CA GLU A 93 9.97 -13.92 0.47
C GLU A 93 9.97 -14.28 1.96
N ASN A 94 9.12 -13.64 2.77
CA ASN A 94 9.02 -13.88 4.21
C ASN A 94 7.67 -14.45 4.64
N TRP A 95 6.84 -14.92 3.70
CA TRP A 95 5.54 -15.51 4.01
C TRP A 95 5.71 -17.00 4.32
N VAL A 96 5.69 -17.36 5.62
CA VAL A 96 5.78 -18.74 6.13
C VAL A 96 4.41 -19.29 6.45
#